data_AF-A0A7W4VT82-F1
#
_entry.id   AF-A0A7W4VT82-F1
#
_cell.length_a   1.000
_cell.length_b   1.000
_cell.length_c   1.000
_cell.angle_alpha   90.00
_cell.angle_beta   90.00
_cell.angle_gamma   90.00
#
_symmetry.space_group_name_H-M   'P 1'
#
loop_
_entity.id
_entity.type
_entity.pdbx_description
1 polymer ?
#
loop_
_entity_poly.entity_id
_entity_poly.type
_entity_poly.pdbx_seq_one_letter_code
_entity_poly.pdbx_strand_id
1 'polypeptide(L)'
;MGAHLDVSQLAALGVRIAGAGPAVQAGARTALTRTAYAIEGDAKVLCPVDTGNLMGSISTDVDGTTAEIGPTSDYGIYVELGTSRMAGQPFMAPAFERRVPEYVDALATIATAAF
;
A
#
# COMPACT_ATOMS: atom_id res chain seq x y z
N MET A 1 43.39 -4.73 -5.91
CA MET A 1 42.03 -5.23 -5.59
C MET A 1 41.48 -5.83 -6.87
N GLY A 2 41.67 -7.14 -7.09
CA GLY A 2 41.29 -7.81 -8.33
C GLY A 2 39.95 -8.53 -8.17
N ALA A 3 38.99 -8.23 -9.04
CA ALA A 3 37.77 -9.04 -9.15
C ALA A 3 38.11 -10.32 -9.93
N HIS A 4 38.06 -11.47 -9.27
CA HIS A 4 38.19 -12.77 -9.91
C HIS A 4 36.84 -13.15 -10.52
N LEU A 5 36.72 -13.11 -11.85
CA LEU A 5 35.56 -13.64 -12.58
C LEU A 5 35.75 -15.15 -12.78
N ASP A 6 35.23 -15.94 -11.85
CA ASP A 6 35.13 -17.39 -11.97
C ASP A 6 33.66 -17.81 -12.20
N VAL A 7 33.45 -18.95 -12.87
CA VAL A 7 32.12 -19.49 -13.20
C VAL A 7 31.25 -19.75 -11.96
N SER A 8 31.87 -19.97 -10.80
CA SER A 8 31.17 -20.10 -9.52
C SER A 8 30.37 -18.85 -9.14
N GLN A 9 30.88 -17.64 -9.43
CA GLN A 9 30.17 -16.39 -9.15
C GLN A 9 28.96 -16.20 -10.06
N LEU A 10 29.06 -16.62 -11.33
CA LEU A 10 27.96 -16.59 -12.28
C LEU A 10 26.83 -17.54 -11.83
N ALA A 11 27.17 -18.74 -11.37
CA ALA A 11 26.20 -19.71 -10.85
C ALA A 11 25.51 -19.19 -9.58
N ALA A 12 26.26 -18.61 -8.64
CA ALA A 12 25.70 -18.00 -7.43
C ALA A 12 24.76 -16.83 -7.74
N LEU A 13 25.13 -15.98 -8.72
CA LEU A 13 24.28 -14.89 -9.18
C LEU A 13 22.97 -15.41 -9.80
N GLY A 14 23.05 -16.46 -10.63
CA GLY A 14 21.86 -17.09 -11.23
C GLY A 14 20.88 -17.61 -10.17
N VAL A 15 21.37 -18.23 -9.10
CA VAL A 15 20.54 -18.67 -7.96
C VAL A 15 19.88 -17.49 -7.25
N ARG A 16 20.61 -16.40 -7.01
CA ARG A 16 20.06 -15.20 -6.34
C ARG A 16 18.97 -14.53 -7.17
N ILE A 17 19.18 -14.35 -8.48
CA ILE A 17 18.18 -13.76 -9.37
C ILE A 17 16.92 -14.63 -9.42
N ALA A 18 17.06 -15.96 -9.50
CA ALA A 18 15.94 -16.88 -9.47
C ALA A 18 15.13 -16.80 -8.16
N GLY A 19 15.81 -16.61 -7.01
CA GLY A 19 15.17 -16.45 -5.70
C GLY A 19 14.61 -15.05 -5.42
N ALA A 20 15.09 -14.01 -6.11
CA ALA A 20 14.71 -12.63 -5.86
C ALA A 20 13.23 -12.36 -6.15
N GLY A 21 12.68 -12.91 -7.24
CA GLY A 21 11.28 -12.71 -7.62
C GLY A 21 10.28 -13.12 -6.52
N PRO A 22 10.30 -14.38 -6.05
CA PRO A 22 9.43 -14.83 -4.95
C PRO A 22 9.65 -14.07 -3.64
N ALA A 23 10.90 -13.74 -3.31
CA ALA A 23 11.22 -12.99 -2.09
C ALA A 23 10.64 -11.56 -2.12
N VAL A 24 10.80 -10.85 -3.24
CA VAL A 24 10.24 -9.52 -3.44
C VAL A 24 8.72 -9.57 -3.40
N GLN A 25 8.08 -10.55 -4.03
CA GLN A 25 6.62 -10.69 -4.04
C GLN A 25 6.07 -10.91 -2.62
N ALA A 26 6.70 -11.77 -1.82
CA ALA A 26 6.28 -12.02 -0.44
C ALA A 26 6.45 -10.78 0.45
N GLY A 27 7.57 -10.08 0.32
CA GLY A 27 7.81 -8.82 1.01
C GLY A 27 6.81 -7.74 0.61
N ALA A 28 6.58 -7.57 -0.69
CA ALA A 28 5.66 -6.57 -1.23
C ALA A 28 4.22 -6.79 -0.77
N ARG A 29 3.75 -8.05 -0.76
CA ARG A 29 2.44 -8.40 -0.20
C ARG A 29 2.32 -8.00 1.26
N THR A 30 3.34 -8.29 2.07
CA THR A 30 3.34 -7.94 3.50
C THR A 30 3.31 -6.43 3.71
N ALA A 31 4.11 -5.68 2.94
CA ALA A 31 4.12 -4.22 2.98
C ALA A 31 2.75 -3.65 2.55
N LEU A 32 2.19 -4.15 1.45
CA LEU A 32 0.90 -3.72 0.93
C LEU A 32 -0.22 -3.93 1.96
N THR A 33 -0.32 -5.11 2.55
CA THR A 33 -1.36 -5.41 3.56
C THR A 33 -1.26 -4.46 4.75
N ARG A 34 -0.05 -4.19 5.25
CA ARG A 34 0.15 -3.26 6.37
C ARG A 34 -0.24 -1.84 6.01
N THR A 35 0.22 -1.36 4.85
CA THR A 35 -0.10 -0.02 4.35
C THR A 35 -1.60 0.14 4.13
N ALA A 36 -2.28 -0.86 3.56
CA ALA A 36 -3.71 -0.80 3.29
C ALA A 36 -4.53 -0.64 4.59
N TYR A 37 -4.24 -1.46 5.62
CA TYR A 37 -4.90 -1.29 6.92
C TYR A 37 -4.53 0.01 7.63
N ALA A 38 -3.32 0.54 7.42
CA ALA A 38 -2.94 1.85 7.96
C ALA A 38 -3.71 2.99 7.28
N ILE A 39 -3.93 2.91 5.95
CA ILE A 39 -4.77 3.84 5.20
C ILE A 39 -6.21 3.76 5.70
N GLU A 40 -6.76 2.55 5.91
CA GLU A 40 -8.10 2.37 6.47
C GLU A 40 -8.25 3.05 7.83
N GLY A 41 -7.27 2.84 8.72
CA GLY A 41 -7.25 3.47 10.04
C GLY A 41 -7.20 5.00 9.98
N ASP A 42 -6.32 5.55 9.14
CA ASP A 42 -6.22 7.00 8.95
C ASP A 42 -7.49 7.57 8.32
N ALA A 43 -8.08 6.89 7.34
CA ALA A 43 -9.33 7.28 6.70
C ALA A 43 -10.48 7.31 7.72
N LYS A 44 -10.55 6.33 8.63
CA LYS A 44 -11.54 6.31 9.72
C LYS A 44 -11.36 7.47 10.70
N VAL A 45 -10.12 7.83 11.03
CA VAL A 45 -9.81 8.97 11.91
C VAL A 45 -10.18 10.32 11.26
N LEU A 46 -9.96 10.45 9.95
CA LEU A 46 -10.24 11.67 9.21
C LEU A 46 -11.71 11.79 8.79
N CYS A 47 -12.44 10.68 8.77
CA CYS A 47 -13.83 10.64 8.33
C CYS A 47 -14.70 11.58 9.19
N PRO A 48 -15.49 12.47 8.57
CA PRO A 48 -16.49 13.24 9.30
C PRO A 48 -17.56 12.29 9.85
N VAL A 49 -17.90 12.46 11.13
CA VAL A 49 -18.86 11.60 11.84
C VAL A 49 -20.13 12.37 12.14
N ASP A 50 -21.23 11.91 11.55
CA ASP A 50 -22.58 12.29 11.96
C ASP A 50 -23.21 11.13 12.77
N THR A 51 -23.59 10.05 12.08
CA THR A 51 -24.12 8.82 12.70
C THR A 51 -23.09 7.70 12.87
N GLY A 52 -21.89 7.87 12.30
CA GLY A 52 -20.83 6.84 12.27
C GLY A 52 -20.96 5.78 11.17
N ASN A 53 -22.05 5.78 10.40
CA ASN A 53 -22.25 4.79 9.32
C ASN A 53 -21.16 4.87 8.24
N LEU A 54 -20.77 6.08 7.81
CA LEU A 54 -19.73 6.25 6.80
C LEU A 54 -18.39 5.68 7.29
N MET A 55 -17.96 6.09 8.48
CA MET A 55 -16.74 5.60 9.11
C MET A 55 -16.73 4.07 9.27
N GLY A 56 -17.87 3.49 9.69
CA GLY A 56 -18.01 2.04 9.84
C GLY A 56 -18.00 1.28 8.51
N SER A 57 -18.36 1.94 7.41
CA SER A 57 -18.39 1.34 6.05
C SER A 57 -17.03 1.28 5.37
N ILE A 58 -16.00 1.97 5.91
CA ILE A 58 -14.64 1.95 5.36
C ILE A 58 -14.00 0.60 5.66
N SER A 59 -13.64 -0.11 4.60
CA SER A 59 -13.04 -1.45 4.67
C SER A 59 -11.88 -1.59 3.69
N THR A 60 -11.00 -2.54 3.98
CA THR A 60 -9.92 -2.98 3.10
C THR A 60 -10.18 -4.40 2.62
N ASP A 61 -10.07 -4.62 1.30
CA ASP A 61 -9.95 -5.93 0.70
C ASP A 61 -8.55 -6.10 0.08
N VAL A 62 -7.90 -7.24 0.32
CA VAL A 62 -6.53 -7.49 -0.17
C VAL A 62 -6.50 -8.78 -0.96
N ASP A 63 -6.16 -8.68 -2.25
CA ASP A 63 -6.00 -9.81 -3.15
C ASP A 63 -4.57 -9.86 -3.70
N GLY A 64 -3.76 -10.78 -3.19
CA GLY A 64 -2.38 -10.95 -3.62
C GLY A 64 -1.52 -9.70 -3.44
N THR A 65 -1.29 -8.95 -4.52
CA THR A 65 -0.53 -7.70 -4.56
C THR A 65 -1.38 -6.48 -4.92
N THR A 66 -2.70 -6.59 -4.80
CA THR A 66 -3.65 -5.49 -4.92
C THR A 66 -4.40 -5.31 -3.60
N ALA A 67 -4.77 -4.07 -3.29
CA ALA A 67 -5.61 -3.75 -2.15
C ALA A 67 -6.63 -2.68 -2.57
N GLU A 68 -7.90 -2.93 -2.29
CA GLU A 68 -8.99 -1.99 -2.46
C GLU A 68 -9.37 -1.44 -1.08
N ILE A 69 -9.37 -0.11 -0.94
CA ILE A 69 -9.67 0.56 0.32
C ILE A 69 -10.71 1.64 0.03
N GLY A 70 -11.83 1.61 0.74
CA GLY A 70 -12.86 2.61 0.55
C GLY A 70 -14.12 2.35 1.37
N PRO A 71 -15.04 3.33 1.40
CA PRO A 71 -16.36 3.15 1.97
C PRO A 71 -17.22 2.27 1.06
N THR A 72 -17.94 1.32 1.64
CA THR A 72 -19.02 0.59 0.94
C THR A 72 -20.31 1.41 0.83
N SER A 73 -20.37 2.57 1.50
CA SER A 73 -21.53 3.45 1.46
C SER A 73 -21.52 4.37 0.24
N ASP A 74 -22.60 4.32 -0.55
CA ASP A 74 -22.75 5.05 -1.82
C ASP A 74 -22.55 6.57 -1.70
N TYR A 75 -22.82 7.16 -0.53
CA TYR A 75 -22.68 8.59 -0.34
C TYR A 75 -21.27 9.06 0.05
N GLY A 76 -20.35 8.12 0.33
CA GLY A 76 -18.98 8.45 0.74
C GLY A 76 -18.23 9.28 -0.30
N ILE A 77 -18.48 9.05 -1.59
CA ILE A 77 -17.87 9.83 -2.67
C ILE A 77 -18.30 11.30 -2.67
N TYR A 78 -19.55 11.58 -2.31
CA TYR A 78 -20.06 12.95 -2.20
C TYR A 78 -19.50 13.66 -0.97
N VAL A 79 -19.17 12.91 0.09
CA VAL A 79 -18.50 13.45 1.26
C VAL A 79 -17.05 13.79 0.92
N GLU A 80 -16.33 12.89 0.25
CA GLU A 80 -14.93 13.11 -0.16
C GLU A 80 -14.78 14.33 -1.10
N LEU A 81 -15.57 14.37 -2.18
CA LEU A 81 -15.41 15.36 -3.26
C LEU A 81 -16.29 16.60 -3.12
N GLY A 82 -17.34 16.52 -2.29
CA GLY A 82 -18.36 17.55 -2.20
C GLY A 82 -19.44 17.44 -3.29
N THR A 83 -20.37 18.37 -3.24
CA THR A 83 -21.51 18.47 -4.17
C THR A 83 -21.68 19.92 -4.62
N SER A 84 -22.64 20.19 -5.49
CA SER A 84 -22.97 21.56 -5.91
C SER A 84 -23.40 22.49 -4.77
N ARG A 85 -23.78 21.93 -3.60
CA ARG A 85 -24.30 22.68 -2.45
C ARG A 85 -23.40 22.65 -1.22
N MET A 86 -22.40 21.77 -1.18
CA MET A 86 -21.55 21.55 -0.01
C MET A 86 -20.12 21.24 -0.44
N ALA A 87 -19.14 21.84 0.23
CA ALA A 87 -17.73 21.55 0.01
C ALA A 87 -17.38 20.11 0.44
N GLY A 88 -16.38 19.51 -0.21
CA GLY A 88 -15.87 18.19 0.14
C GLY A 88 -15.14 18.20 1.48
N GLN A 89 -15.24 17.08 2.18
CA GLN A 89 -14.56 16.76 3.43
C GLN A 89 -13.70 15.52 3.18
N PRO A 90 -12.52 15.70 2.55
CA PRO A 90 -11.70 14.59 2.13
C PRO A 90 -11.13 13.83 3.34
N PHE A 91 -11.25 12.51 3.31
CA PHE A 91 -10.77 11.57 4.31
C PHE A 91 -9.96 10.42 3.70
N MET A 92 -10.28 10.01 2.46
CA MET A 92 -9.56 8.94 1.75
C MET A 92 -8.27 9.45 1.12
N ALA A 93 -8.33 10.51 0.32
CA ALA A 93 -7.16 11.10 -0.32
C ALA A 93 -6.05 11.46 0.69
N PRO A 94 -6.33 12.20 1.79
CA PRO A 94 -5.29 12.52 2.77
C PRO A 94 -4.75 11.29 3.51
N ALA A 95 -5.56 10.25 3.73
CA ALA A 95 -5.09 9.00 4.33
C ALA A 95 -4.12 8.25 3.39
N PHE A 96 -4.45 8.22 2.10
CA PHE A 96 -3.57 7.64 1.09
C PHE A 96 -2.25 8.42 0.98
N GLU A 97 -2.32 9.73 0.78
CA GLU A 97 -1.14 10.60 0.63
C GLU A 97 -0.18 10.51 1.82
N ARG A 98 -0.71 10.33 3.04
CA ARG A 98 0.11 10.15 4.25
C ARG A 98 0.94 8.87 4.24
N ARG A 99 0.44 7.79 3.63
CA ARG A 99 1.02 6.44 3.73
C ARG A 99 1.82 6.01 2.50
N VAL A 100 1.57 6.62 1.34
CA VAL A 100 2.25 6.28 0.09
C VAL A 100 3.77 6.43 0.17
N PRO A 101 4.36 7.50 0.74
CA PRO A 101 5.82 7.63 0.78
C PRO A 101 6.49 6.48 1.53
N GLU A 102 5.99 6.15 2.73
CA GLU A 102 6.51 5.04 3.55
C GLU A 102 6.37 3.69 2.83
N TYR A 103 5.29 3.50 2.08
CA TYR A 103 5.08 2.29 1.28
C TYR A 103 6.09 2.15 0.14
N VAL A 104 6.35 3.25 -0.59
CA VAL A 104 7.35 3.26 -1.67
C VAL A 104 8.75 2.97 -1.12
N ASP A 105 9.11 3.56 0.02
CA ASP A 105 10.39 3.31 0.69
C ASP A 105 10.53 1.85 1.15
N ALA A 106 9.45 1.27 1.66
CA ALA A 106 9.42 -0.15 2.03
C ALA A 106 9.63 -1.07 0.82
N LEU A 107 8.98 -0.79 -0.32
CA LEU A 107 9.18 -1.55 -1.55
C LEU A 107 10.62 -1.44 -2.08
N ALA A 108 11.20 -0.24 -2.05
CA ALA A 108 12.60 -0.03 -2.45
C ALA A 108 13.58 -0.83 -1.56
N THR A 109 13.32 -0.87 -0.26
CA THR A 109 14.09 -1.65 0.71
C THR A 109 13.99 -3.15 0.42
N ILE A 110 12.77 -3.65 0.17
CA ILE A 110 12.51 -5.07 -0.16
C ILE A 110 13.23 -5.46 -1.45
N ALA A 111 13.15 -4.63 -2.49
CA ALA A 111 13.82 -4.87 -3.75
C ALA A 111 15.35 -4.93 -3.57
N THR A 112 15.92 -3.97 -2.83
CA THR A 112 17.37 -3.91 -2.61
C THR A 112 17.89 -5.09 -1.78
N ALA A 113 17.11 -5.55 -0.80
CA ALA A 113 17.48 -6.70 0.02
C ALA A 113 17.49 -8.03 -0.75
N ALA A 114 16.81 -8.10 -1.90
CA ALA A 114 16.74 -9.29 -2.73
C ALA A 114 17.92 -9.44 -3.70
N PHE A 115 18.68 -8.37 -3.95
CA PHE A 115 19.83 -8.33 -4.87
C PHE A 115 21.17 -8.19 -4.15
#